data_AF-A0A226DTA1-F1
#
_entry.id   AF-A0A226DTA1-F1
#
_cell.length_a   1.000
_cell.length_b   1.000
_cell.length_c   1.000
_cell.angle_alpha   90.00
_cell.angle_beta   90.00
_cell.angle_gamma   90.00
#
_symmetry.space_group_name_H-M   'P 1'
#
loop_
_entity.id
_entity.type
_entity.pdbx_description
1 polymer ?
#
loop_
_entity_poly.entity_id
_entity_poly.type
_entity_poly.pdbx_seq_one_letter_code
_entity_poly.pdbx_strand_id
1 'polypeptide(L)'
;MSSILTKTRTVSTMNLIIFGVIAATSLFAGSAELAASIMAEEIVIGINNLIKLERSLLKGTKNTKIPDSRKDVVGIALNVAIIVLAIYPYFAFIPICYLNLDPLYPILFQNFQGNLFIKTSLFFLRILLCLPGAIEIARIVSSTMLILTIGLKCALNSIRILGLRSWQISFRLKSNTLFLAHSQLTIIFSLIIIIQSTVTAFLMGFGLVGTVGYNFVTLKMHGLIPMPLYLVFPSCSILMQGLINILIPLAISVYEDSAEVLNKWVYWSHKAGEGGYHALCQRRLRSTRPHWFGAGVGQYTLFVIKKSTKVTFYMAILSYTIDSLLAIDVKGFTV
;
A
#
# COMPACT_ATOMS: atom_id res chain seq x y z
N MET A 1 35.09 -14.35 45.53
CA MET A 1 35.11 -13.60 44.25
C MET A 1 34.65 -14.44 43.04
N SER A 2 34.02 -15.61 43.26
CA SER A 2 33.63 -16.57 42.20
C SER A 2 32.11 -16.85 42.12
N SER A 3 31.26 -16.17 42.90
CA SER A 3 29.80 -16.38 42.92
C SER A 3 28.97 -15.34 42.13
N ILE A 4 29.63 -14.47 41.34
CA ILE A 4 28.95 -13.44 40.51
C ILE A 4 28.56 -14.01 39.13
N LEU A 5 29.02 -15.21 38.78
CA LEU A 5 28.71 -15.84 37.51
C LEU A 5 27.33 -16.52 37.56
N THR A 6 26.45 -16.07 36.66
CA THR A 6 25.23 -16.74 36.17
C THR A 6 23.91 -16.50 36.90
N LYS A 7 23.61 -15.25 37.28
CA LYS A 7 22.19 -14.82 37.18
C LYS A 7 21.91 -14.55 35.70
N THR A 8 21.68 -15.62 34.93
CA THR A 8 21.21 -15.56 33.55
C THR A 8 19.87 -14.84 33.56
N ARG A 9 19.89 -13.52 33.36
CA ARG A 9 18.70 -12.71 33.15
C ARG A 9 18.09 -13.19 31.84
N THR A 10 17.10 -14.05 31.94
CA THR A 10 16.27 -14.45 30.80
C THR A 10 15.63 -13.18 30.23
N VAL A 11 15.84 -12.95 28.94
CA VAL A 11 15.18 -11.86 28.23
C VAL A 11 13.68 -12.12 28.34
N SER A 12 12.93 -11.15 28.83
CA SER A 12 11.47 -11.26 28.92
C SER A 12 10.91 -11.66 27.55
N THR A 13 10.02 -12.65 27.52
CA THR A 13 9.36 -13.12 26.29
C THR A 13 8.69 -11.97 25.53
N MET A 14 8.18 -10.97 26.26
CA MET A 14 7.62 -9.74 25.69
C MET A 14 8.64 -8.95 24.88
N ASN A 15 9.88 -8.83 25.39
CA ASN A 15 10.94 -8.17 24.64
C ASN A 15 11.19 -8.94 23.36
N LEU A 16 11.37 -10.26 23.41
CA LEU A 16 11.64 -11.08 22.22
C LEU A 16 10.57 -10.90 21.13
N ILE A 17 9.29 -10.83 21.51
CA ILE A 17 8.19 -10.55 20.57
C ILE A 17 8.33 -9.17 19.95
N ILE A 18 8.57 -8.12 20.77
CA ILE A 18 8.72 -6.74 20.28
C ILE A 18 9.93 -6.62 19.36
N PHE A 19 11.06 -7.22 19.73
CA PHE A 19 12.26 -7.32 18.90
C PHE A 19 11.96 -7.99 17.56
N GLY A 20 11.21 -9.10 17.57
CA GLY A 20 10.79 -9.80 16.37
C GLY A 20 9.92 -8.93 15.47
N VAL A 21 8.96 -8.19 16.04
CA VAL A 21 8.10 -7.25 15.30
C VAL A 21 8.92 -6.12 14.71
N ILE A 22 9.79 -5.48 15.50
CA ILE A 22 10.66 -4.39 15.02
C ILE A 22 11.56 -4.90 13.89
N ALA A 23 12.24 -6.02 14.09
CA ALA A 23 13.12 -6.61 13.07
C ALA A 23 12.35 -6.95 11.79
N ALA A 24 11.16 -7.54 11.89
CA ALA A 24 10.32 -7.84 10.74
C ALA A 24 9.87 -6.57 10.01
N THR A 25 9.45 -5.53 10.73
CA THR A 25 9.05 -4.24 10.13
C THR A 25 10.22 -3.50 9.49
N SER A 26 11.41 -3.54 10.08
CA SER A 26 12.62 -2.91 9.53
C SER A 26 13.12 -3.67 8.30
N LEU A 27 13.12 -5.00 8.34
CA LEU A 27 13.46 -5.83 7.17
C LEU A 27 12.48 -5.56 6.02
N PHE A 28 11.18 -5.46 6.35
CA PHE A 28 10.16 -5.11 5.37
C PHE A 28 10.42 -3.73 4.76
N ALA A 29 10.63 -2.70 5.59
CA ALA A 29 10.90 -1.35 5.11
C ALA A 29 12.16 -1.28 4.24
N GLY A 30 13.26 -1.91 4.67
CA GLY A 30 14.49 -1.97 3.88
C GLY A 30 14.32 -2.70 2.56
N SER A 31 13.55 -3.81 2.53
CA SER A 31 13.25 -4.52 1.28
C SER A 31 12.37 -3.68 0.33
N ALA A 32 11.41 -2.94 0.87
CA ALA A 32 10.54 -2.05 0.10
C ALA A 32 11.32 -0.86 -0.47
N GLU A 33 12.25 -0.29 0.31
CA GLU A 33 13.14 0.79 -0.14
C GLU A 33 14.10 0.33 -1.23
N LEU A 34 14.71 -0.84 -1.06
CA LEU A 34 15.59 -1.42 -2.06
C LEU A 34 14.83 -1.71 -3.36
N ALA A 35 13.62 -2.28 -3.27
CA ALA A 35 12.77 -2.49 -4.42
C ALA A 35 12.38 -1.16 -5.09
N ALA A 36 11.97 -0.16 -4.31
CA ALA A 36 11.63 1.16 -4.81
C ALA A 36 12.82 1.84 -5.51
N SER A 37 14.03 1.69 -4.96
CA SER A 37 15.26 2.27 -5.52
C SER A 37 15.64 1.64 -6.84
N ILE A 38 15.56 0.31 -6.95
CA ILE A 38 15.83 -0.43 -8.19
C ILE A 38 14.81 -0.07 -9.28
N MET A 39 13.55 0.13 -8.89
CA MET A 39 12.43 0.32 -9.81
C MET A 39 12.08 1.80 -10.06
N ALA A 40 12.80 2.74 -9.45
CA ALA A 40 12.45 4.16 -9.47
C ALA A 40 12.37 4.73 -10.89
N GLU A 41 13.34 4.38 -11.75
CA GLU A 41 13.40 4.88 -13.13
C GLU A 41 12.18 4.42 -13.95
N GLU A 42 11.86 3.13 -13.90
CA GLU A 42 10.73 2.55 -14.61
C GLU A 42 9.39 3.12 -14.15
N ILE A 43 9.23 3.32 -12.83
CA ILE A 43 8.04 3.98 -12.25
C ILE A 43 7.91 5.40 -12.80
N VAL A 44 9.00 6.17 -12.76
CA VAL A 44 8.99 7.57 -13.23
C VAL A 44 8.68 7.66 -14.71
N ILE A 45 9.30 6.81 -15.55
CA ILE A 45 9.02 6.73 -16.98
C ILE A 45 7.56 6.36 -17.22
N GLY A 46 7.05 5.36 -16.51
CA GLY A 46 5.67 4.89 -16.59
C GLY A 46 4.66 5.99 -16.26
N ILE A 47 4.84 6.66 -15.12
CA ILE A 47 3.97 7.75 -14.67
C ILE A 47 4.05 8.96 -15.62
N ASN A 48 5.25 9.34 -16.06
CA ASN A 48 5.41 10.45 -17.00
C ASN A 48 4.73 10.18 -18.34
N ASN A 49 4.82 8.95 -18.85
CA ASN A 49 4.12 8.54 -20.06
C ASN A 49 2.60 8.52 -19.86
N LEU A 50 2.12 8.12 -18.69
CA LEU A 50 0.71 8.14 -18.34
C LEU A 50 0.16 9.58 -18.30
N ILE A 51 0.89 10.51 -17.67
CA ILE A 51 0.55 11.94 -17.65
C ILE A 51 0.58 12.53 -19.06
N LYS A 52 1.58 12.17 -19.88
CA LYS A 52 1.68 12.63 -21.27
C LYS A 52 0.50 12.12 -22.11
N LEU A 53 0.10 10.87 -21.92
CA LEU A 53 -1.07 10.28 -22.56
C LEU A 53 -2.36 10.99 -22.12
N GLU A 54 -2.54 11.22 -20.82
CA GLU A 54 -3.68 11.96 -20.28
C GLU A 54 -3.78 13.36 -20.91
N ARG A 55 -2.69 14.11 -20.97
CA ARG A 55 -2.65 15.44 -21.62
C ARG A 55 -2.98 15.36 -23.12
N SER A 56 -2.47 14.36 -23.82
CA SER A 56 -2.76 14.14 -25.25
C SER A 56 -4.25 13.84 -25.47
N LEU A 57 -4.81 12.99 -24.62
CA LEU A 57 -6.24 12.71 -24.60
C LEU A 57 -7.03 13.98 -24.31
N LEU A 58 -6.66 14.80 -23.33
CA LEU A 58 -7.37 16.04 -23.02
C LEU A 58 -7.39 17.05 -24.18
N LYS A 59 -6.29 17.19 -24.93
CA LYS A 59 -6.20 18.14 -26.06
C LYS A 59 -7.25 17.89 -27.15
N GLY A 60 -7.66 16.64 -27.35
CA GLY A 60 -8.72 16.32 -28.32
C GLY A 60 -10.14 16.54 -27.81
N THR A 61 -10.33 16.86 -26.52
CA THR A 61 -11.66 16.96 -25.87
C THR A 61 -12.04 18.40 -25.50
N LYS A 62 -11.61 19.39 -26.30
CA LYS A 62 -11.83 20.82 -26.04
C LYS A 62 -13.28 21.23 -25.76
N ASN A 63 -14.27 20.44 -26.19
CA ASN A 63 -15.69 20.78 -26.04
C ASN A 63 -16.46 19.99 -24.97
N THR A 64 -15.88 18.94 -24.37
CA THR A 64 -16.57 18.24 -23.28
C THR A 64 -16.09 18.83 -21.97
N LYS A 65 -16.98 19.53 -21.26
CA LYS A 65 -16.77 19.77 -19.83
C LYS A 65 -16.56 18.40 -19.20
N ILE A 66 -15.34 18.12 -18.76
CA ILE A 66 -15.09 16.98 -17.89
C ILE A 66 -15.98 17.26 -16.69
N PRO A 67 -16.95 16.38 -16.35
CA PRO A 67 -17.84 16.63 -15.23
C PRO A 67 -16.96 17.00 -14.04
N ASP A 68 -17.16 18.22 -13.54
CA ASP A 68 -16.29 18.81 -12.52
C ASP A 68 -16.09 17.77 -11.45
N SER A 69 -14.83 17.38 -11.28
CA SER A 69 -14.43 16.27 -10.43
C SER A 69 -15.15 16.46 -9.10
N ARG A 70 -16.08 15.56 -8.78
CA ARG A 70 -16.58 15.38 -7.40
C ARG A 70 -15.38 15.64 -6.51
N LYS A 71 -15.51 16.58 -5.55
CA LYS A 71 -14.45 16.94 -4.59
C LYS A 71 -13.59 15.71 -4.36
N ASP A 72 -12.28 15.80 -4.61
CA ASP A 72 -11.37 14.64 -4.61
C ASP A 72 -11.24 14.05 -3.19
N VAL A 73 -12.32 13.42 -2.70
CA VAL A 73 -12.47 12.91 -1.34
C VAL A 73 -11.39 11.87 -1.08
N VAL A 74 -11.06 11.06 -2.09
CA VAL A 74 -9.99 10.08 -2.04
C VAL A 74 -8.63 10.77 -1.85
N GLY A 75 -8.36 11.85 -2.57
CA GLY A 75 -7.12 12.62 -2.42
C GLY A 75 -7.01 13.30 -1.06
N ILE A 76 -8.09 13.92 -0.60
CA ILE A 76 -8.14 14.55 0.72
C ILE A 76 -7.94 13.51 1.82
N ALA A 77 -8.66 12.38 1.77
CA ALA A 77 -8.54 11.31 2.74
C ALA A 77 -7.12 10.70 2.78
N LEU A 78 -6.51 10.49 1.62
CA LEU A 78 -5.13 9.98 1.56
C LEU A 78 -4.13 11.00 2.10
N ASN A 79 -4.27 12.28 1.77
CA ASN A 79 -3.39 13.33 2.30
C ASN A 79 -3.48 13.41 3.83
N VAL A 80 -4.69 13.31 4.39
CA VAL A 80 -4.89 13.23 5.84
C VAL A 80 -4.18 11.98 6.40
N ALA A 81 -4.35 10.82 5.77
CA ALA A 81 -3.69 9.59 6.22
C ALA A 81 -2.15 9.70 6.19
N ILE A 82 -1.59 10.34 5.16
CA ILE A 82 -0.14 10.60 5.04
C ILE A 82 0.35 11.55 6.14
N ILE A 83 -0.40 12.62 6.44
CA ILE A 83 -0.04 13.54 7.53
C ILE A 83 -0.04 12.80 8.87
N VAL A 84 -1.05 11.96 9.11
CA VAL A 84 -1.11 11.16 10.35
C VAL A 84 0.07 10.18 10.40
N LEU A 85 0.39 9.49 9.30
CA LEU A 85 1.56 8.61 9.21
C LEU A 85 2.89 9.34 9.46
N ALA A 86 3.02 10.60 9.02
CA ALA A 86 4.23 11.39 9.23
C ALA A 86 4.41 11.82 10.69
N ILE A 87 3.30 12.10 11.41
CA ILE A 87 3.32 12.47 12.83
C ILE A 87 3.53 11.23 13.73
N TYR A 88 3.09 10.06 13.26
CA TYR A 88 3.02 8.85 14.05
C TYR A 88 4.35 8.38 14.69
N PRO A 89 5.51 8.39 14.01
CA PRO A 89 6.79 7.99 14.59
C PRO A 89 7.15 8.77 15.84
N TYR A 90 6.90 10.09 15.85
CA TYR A 90 7.20 10.94 17.00
C TYR A 90 6.36 10.57 18.22
N PHE A 91 5.08 10.26 17.99
CA PHE A 91 4.17 9.83 19.05
C PHE A 91 4.51 8.43 19.58
N ALA A 92 4.81 7.47 18.71
CA ALA A 92 5.15 6.10 19.09
C ALA A 92 6.54 5.98 19.73
N PHE A 93 7.48 6.85 19.35
CA PHE A 93 8.86 6.81 19.83
C PHE A 93 8.96 7.11 21.34
N ILE A 94 8.20 8.08 21.84
CA ILE A 94 8.23 8.49 23.26
C ILE A 94 7.96 7.30 24.22
N PRO A 95 6.85 6.54 24.10
CA PRO A 95 6.60 5.40 24.98
C PRO A 95 7.60 4.26 24.81
N ILE A 96 8.08 4.00 23.58
CA ILE A 96 9.12 2.98 23.34
C ILE A 96 10.41 3.36 24.09
N CYS A 97 10.76 4.64 24.06
CA CYS A 97 11.89 5.18 24.81
C CYS A 97 11.71 5.09 26.33
N TYR A 98 10.54 5.49 26.82
CA TYR A 98 10.20 5.48 28.23
C TYR A 98 10.24 4.07 28.84
N LEU A 99 9.71 3.08 28.12
CA LEU A 99 9.59 1.69 28.58
C LEU A 99 10.84 0.86 28.33
N ASN A 100 11.88 1.43 27.71
CA ASN A 100 13.10 0.71 27.38
C ASN A 100 12.86 -0.55 26.50
N LEU A 101 11.91 -0.45 25.58
CA LEU A 101 11.51 -1.54 24.66
C LEU A 101 12.26 -1.52 23.32
N ASP A 102 13.20 -0.60 23.18
CA ASP A 102 14.05 -0.51 22.00
C ASP A 102 15.12 -1.61 22.00
N PRO A 103 15.61 -1.98 20.81
CA PRO A 103 16.58 -3.04 20.71
C PRO A 103 17.97 -2.70 21.27
N LEU A 104 18.29 -1.41 21.36
CA LEU A 104 19.61 -0.94 21.75
C LEU A 104 19.79 -0.88 23.26
N TYR A 105 18.72 -0.72 24.04
CA TYR A 105 18.80 -0.61 25.49
C TYR A 105 19.54 -1.76 26.18
N PRO A 106 19.22 -3.06 25.94
CA PRO A 106 19.97 -4.14 26.58
C PRO A 106 21.43 -4.16 26.15
N ILE A 107 21.75 -3.82 24.89
CA ILE A 107 23.12 -3.81 24.38
C ILE A 107 23.96 -2.69 25.03
N LEU A 108 23.37 -1.49 25.15
CA LEU A 108 24.07 -0.29 25.61
C LEU A 108 24.11 -0.17 27.14
N PHE A 109 23.02 -0.45 27.85
CA PHE A 109 22.94 -0.21 29.29
C PHE A 109 23.36 -1.39 30.15
N GLN A 110 23.30 -2.62 29.63
CA GLN A 110 23.70 -3.79 30.42
C GLN A 110 25.21 -3.88 30.63
N ASN A 111 25.99 -3.33 29.69
CA ASN A 111 27.46 -3.41 29.70
C ASN A 111 28.15 -2.23 30.42
N PHE A 112 27.46 -1.12 30.68
CA PHE A 112 28.07 0.11 31.21
C PHE A 112 27.38 0.59 32.51
N GLN A 113 27.89 0.18 33.67
CA GLN A 113 27.26 0.47 34.97
C GLN A 113 27.81 1.68 35.76
N GLY A 114 28.90 2.33 35.36
CA GLY A 114 29.63 3.26 36.25
C GLY A 114 29.24 4.75 36.21
N ASN A 115 29.18 5.37 35.03
CA ASN A 115 29.20 6.84 34.94
C ASN A 115 27.89 7.45 34.41
N LEU A 116 27.36 8.45 35.12
CA LEU A 116 26.17 9.22 34.69
C LEU A 116 26.38 9.84 33.30
N PHE A 117 27.57 10.40 33.04
CA PHE A 117 27.92 10.99 31.76
C PHE A 117 27.82 9.96 30.60
N ILE A 118 28.26 8.72 30.83
CA ILE A 118 28.13 7.64 29.83
C ILE A 118 26.66 7.31 29.59
N LYS A 119 25.84 7.19 30.65
CA LYS A 119 24.40 6.91 30.52
C LYS A 119 23.68 8.01 29.73
N THR A 120 23.98 9.28 29.99
CA THR A 120 23.42 10.41 29.26
C THR A 120 23.83 10.38 27.80
N SER A 121 25.12 10.17 27.50
CA SER A 121 25.61 10.06 26.12
C SER A 121 25.00 8.87 25.36
N LEU A 122 24.84 7.71 26.02
CA LEU A 122 24.18 6.54 25.43
C LEU A 122 22.68 6.78 25.17
N PHE A 123 22.01 7.57 26.01
CA PHE A 123 20.62 7.97 25.78
C PHE A 123 20.48 8.86 24.53
N PHE A 124 21.38 9.83 24.34
CA PHE A 124 21.41 10.63 23.11
C PHE A 124 21.72 9.79 21.87
N LEU A 125 22.69 8.86 21.98
CA LEU A 125 23.00 7.92 20.91
C LEU A 125 21.79 7.06 20.53
N ARG A 126 21.03 6.59 21.53
CA ARG A 126 19.79 5.84 21.32
C ARG A 126 18.75 6.66 20.55
N ILE A 127 18.54 7.93 20.92
CA ILE A 127 17.62 8.81 20.19
C ILE A 127 18.11 9.00 18.75
N LEU A 128 19.40 9.26 18.58
CA LEU A 128 20.02 9.50 17.28
C LEU A 128 19.92 8.28 16.35
N LEU A 129 19.94 7.06 16.87
CA LEU A 129 19.85 5.83 16.07
C LEU A 129 18.41 5.38 15.83
N CYS A 130 17.56 5.40 16.86
CA CYS A 130 16.21 4.83 16.76
C CYS A 130 15.19 5.78 16.09
N LEU A 131 15.28 7.09 16.36
CA LEU A 131 14.28 8.04 15.83
C LEU A 131 14.34 8.15 14.29
N PRO A 132 15.52 8.30 13.64
CA PRO A 132 15.59 8.35 12.18
C PRO A 132 15.07 7.06 11.53
N GLY A 133 15.34 5.90 12.13
CA GLY A 133 14.82 4.62 11.62
C GLY A 133 13.28 4.58 11.61
N ALA A 134 12.64 5.06 12.69
CA ALA A 134 11.19 5.13 12.75
C ALA A 134 10.60 6.13 11.74
N ILE A 135 11.25 7.29 11.56
CA ILE A 135 10.87 8.30 10.56
C ILE A 135 11.02 7.73 9.15
N GLU A 136 12.10 7.00 8.89
CA GLU A 136 12.39 6.41 7.58
C GLU A 136 11.31 5.39 7.17
N ILE A 137 10.91 4.51 8.09
CA ILE A 137 9.82 3.55 7.85
C ILE A 137 8.53 4.29 7.46
N ALA A 138 8.14 5.32 8.21
CA ALA A 138 6.94 6.09 7.91
C ALA A 138 7.05 6.85 6.57
N ARG A 139 8.23 7.37 6.23
CA ARG A 139 8.52 8.03 4.96
C ARG A 139 8.37 7.07 3.79
N ILE A 140 8.94 5.87 3.89
CA ILE A 140 8.87 4.83 2.84
C ILE A 140 7.41 4.45 2.61
N VAL A 141 6.69 4.08 3.68
CA VAL A 141 5.27 3.69 3.57
C VAL A 141 4.45 4.81 2.94
N SER A 142 4.60 6.05 3.41
CA SER A 142 3.86 7.21 2.88
C SER A 142 4.16 7.47 1.40
N SER A 143 5.44 7.37 1.00
CA SER A 143 5.89 7.58 -0.37
C SER A 143 5.33 6.50 -1.30
N THR A 144 5.37 5.22 -0.89
CA THR A 144 4.79 4.11 -1.65
C THR A 144 3.28 4.31 -1.85
N MET A 145 2.54 4.70 -0.80
CA MET A 145 1.10 4.96 -0.91
C MET A 145 0.78 6.12 -1.87
N LEU A 146 1.58 7.19 -1.83
CA LEU A 146 1.41 8.35 -2.69
C LEU A 146 1.68 8.01 -4.15
N ILE A 147 2.79 7.33 -4.45
CA ILE A 147 3.16 6.89 -5.81
C ILE A 147 2.07 5.98 -6.38
N LEU A 148 1.62 4.97 -5.62
CA LEU A 148 0.55 4.08 -6.04
C LEU A 148 -0.74 4.84 -6.34
N THR A 149 -1.14 5.76 -5.44
CA THR A 149 -2.40 6.48 -5.62
C THR A 149 -2.35 7.43 -6.82
N ILE A 150 -1.24 8.13 -7.03
CA ILE A 150 -1.06 8.98 -8.22
C ILE A 150 -1.13 8.14 -9.49
N GLY A 151 -0.41 7.02 -9.53
CA GLY A 151 -0.45 6.10 -10.67
C GLY A 151 -1.86 5.58 -10.97
N LEU A 152 -2.58 5.13 -9.93
CA LEU A 152 -3.96 4.67 -10.03
C LEU A 152 -4.91 5.77 -10.52
N LYS A 153 -4.78 6.99 -10.00
CA LYS A 153 -5.62 8.13 -10.42
C LYS A 153 -5.36 8.56 -11.86
N CYS A 154 -4.10 8.68 -12.27
CA CYS A 154 -3.77 9.00 -13.66
C CYS A 154 -4.28 7.92 -14.63
N ALA A 155 -4.20 6.65 -14.22
CA ALA A 155 -4.75 5.53 -14.97
C ALA A 155 -6.28 5.63 -15.10
N LEU A 156 -6.98 5.84 -13.99
CA LEU A 156 -8.44 6.02 -13.96
C LEU A 156 -8.90 7.19 -14.80
N ASN A 157 -8.23 8.34 -14.71
CA ASN A 157 -8.56 9.51 -15.54
C ASN A 157 -8.39 9.19 -17.02
N SER A 158 -7.31 8.52 -17.40
CA SER A 158 -7.08 8.11 -18.79
C SER A 158 -8.18 7.18 -19.29
N ILE A 159 -8.58 6.19 -18.49
CA ILE A 159 -9.68 5.26 -18.80
C ILE A 159 -11.01 6.02 -18.92
N ARG A 160 -11.31 6.93 -17.99
CA ARG A 160 -12.54 7.74 -18.02
C ARG A 160 -12.62 8.62 -19.25
N ILE A 161 -11.52 9.26 -19.65
CA ILE A 161 -11.47 10.07 -20.88
C ILE A 161 -11.71 9.18 -22.11
N LEU A 162 -11.15 7.97 -22.16
CA LEU A 162 -11.44 6.99 -23.21
C LEU A 162 -12.93 6.58 -23.21
N GLY A 163 -13.53 6.44 -22.03
CA GLY A 163 -14.96 6.15 -21.85
C GLY A 163 -15.88 7.25 -22.38
N LEU A 164 -15.57 8.52 -22.08
CA LEU A 164 -16.31 9.68 -22.58
C LEU A 164 -16.28 9.78 -24.11
N ARG A 165 -15.26 9.21 -24.75
CA ARG A 165 -15.11 9.17 -26.21
C ARG A 165 -15.63 7.90 -26.87
N SER A 166 -16.24 7.00 -26.11
CA SER A 166 -16.72 5.70 -26.62
C SER A 166 -17.62 5.81 -27.87
N TRP A 167 -18.43 6.85 -27.98
CA TRP A 167 -19.30 7.10 -29.14
C TRP A 167 -18.53 7.32 -30.45
N GLN A 168 -17.27 7.78 -30.40
CA GLN A 168 -16.47 8.06 -31.59
C GLN A 168 -16.05 6.78 -32.32
N ILE A 169 -16.19 5.61 -31.68
CA ILE A 169 -15.87 4.30 -32.27
C ILE A 169 -16.76 3.97 -33.45
N SER A 170 -17.98 4.51 -33.48
CA SER A 170 -18.87 4.36 -34.63
C SER A 170 -18.32 5.05 -35.90
N PHE A 171 -17.32 5.93 -35.78
CA PHE A 171 -16.71 6.64 -36.91
C PHE A 171 -15.33 6.08 -37.27
N ARG A 172 -15.17 5.58 -38.49
CA ARG A 172 -13.95 4.92 -39.00
C ARG A 172 -12.64 5.68 -38.77
N LEU A 173 -12.61 6.99 -39.01
CA LEU A 173 -11.39 7.78 -38.85
C LEU A 173 -11.02 7.98 -37.37
N LYS A 174 -12.02 8.12 -36.49
CA LYS A 174 -11.82 8.39 -35.06
C LYS A 174 -11.64 7.11 -34.24
N SER A 175 -12.11 5.95 -34.72
CA SER A 175 -11.87 4.69 -34.01
C SER A 175 -10.39 4.35 -33.92
N ASN A 176 -9.63 4.60 -35.00
CA ASN A 176 -8.20 4.25 -35.04
C ASN A 176 -7.42 5.05 -33.99
N THR A 177 -7.74 6.33 -33.78
CA THR A 177 -7.08 7.14 -32.75
C THR A 177 -7.41 6.66 -31.34
N LEU A 178 -8.64 6.18 -31.10
CA LEU A 178 -9.02 5.57 -29.81
C LEU A 178 -8.33 4.23 -29.55
N PHE A 179 -8.28 3.34 -30.55
CA PHE A 179 -7.54 2.09 -30.44
C PHE A 179 -6.05 2.33 -30.21
N LEU A 180 -5.45 3.30 -30.91
CA LEU A 180 -4.05 3.68 -30.68
C LEU A 180 -3.82 4.20 -29.26
N ALA A 181 -4.72 5.03 -28.74
CA ALA A 181 -4.61 5.52 -27.36
C ALA A 181 -4.77 4.40 -26.32
N HIS A 182 -5.67 3.45 -26.54
CA HIS A 182 -5.81 2.28 -25.66
C HIS A 182 -4.63 1.31 -25.77
N SER A 183 -4.05 1.13 -26.95
CA SER A 183 -2.80 0.38 -27.14
C SER A 183 -1.64 1.06 -26.42
N GLN A 184 -1.52 2.39 -26.50
CA GLN A 184 -0.54 3.16 -25.74
C GLN A 184 -0.73 2.97 -24.23
N LEU A 185 -1.97 3.02 -23.75
CA LEU A 185 -2.29 2.76 -22.34
C LEU A 185 -1.87 1.33 -21.95
N THR A 186 -2.20 0.33 -22.76
CA THR A 186 -1.80 -1.07 -22.54
C THR A 186 -0.28 -1.21 -22.45
N ILE A 187 0.47 -0.56 -23.34
CA ILE A 187 1.94 -0.58 -23.33
C ILE A 187 2.46 0.05 -22.04
N ILE A 188 1.95 1.21 -21.63
CA ILE A 188 2.34 1.87 -20.38
C ILE A 188 2.05 0.97 -19.17
N PHE A 189 0.87 0.35 -19.12
CA PHE A 189 0.53 -0.60 -18.07
C PHE A 189 1.47 -1.80 -18.07
N SER A 190 1.83 -2.34 -19.24
CA SER A 190 2.76 -3.48 -19.32
C SER A 190 4.17 -3.15 -18.82
N LEU A 191 4.60 -1.88 -18.90
CA LEU A 191 5.86 -1.43 -18.31
C LEU A 191 5.78 -1.40 -16.78
N ILE A 192 4.63 -1.02 -16.21
CA ILE A 192 4.47 -0.81 -14.77
C ILE A 192 4.01 -2.09 -14.04
N ILE A 193 3.41 -3.06 -14.75
CA ILE A 193 2.69 -4.19 -14.14
C ILE A 193 3.56 -5.08 -13.25
N ILE A 194 4.81 -5.32 -13.62
CA ILE A 194 5.73 -6.18 -12.84
C ILE A 194 6.01 -5.54 -11.47
N ILE A 195 6.35 -4.25 -11.50
CA ILE A 195 6.63 -3.45 -10.30
C ILE A 195 5.37 -3.31 -9.46
N GLN A 196 4.28 -2.88 -10.08
CA GLN A 196 3.03 -2.66 -9.37
C GLN A 196 2.52 -3.95 -8.74
N SER A 197 2.61 -5.09 -9.43
CA SER A 197 2.10 -6.36 -8.90
C SER A 197 2.87 -6.82 -7.68
N THR A 198 4.20 -6.63 -7.70
CA THR A 198 5.11 -6.91 -6.59
C THR A 198 4.81 -5.99 -5.40
N VAL A 199 4.78 -4.68 -5.63
CA VAL A 199 4.46 -3.68 -4.59
C VAL A 199 3.09 -3.95 -3.99
N THR A 200 2.11 -4.32 -4.80
CA THR A 200 0.74 -4.60 -4.34
C THR A 200 0.65 -5.89 -3.53
N ALA A 201 1.36 -6.95 -3.93
CA ALA A 201 1.47 -8.16 -3.13
C ALA A 201 2.11 -7.88 -1.76
N PHE A 202 3.20 -7.13 -1.74
CA PHE A 202 3.86 -6.70 -0.49
C PHE A 202 2.93 -5.87 0.38
N LEU A 203 2.22 -4.89 -0.20
CA LEU A 203 1.32 -4.02 0.53
C LEU A 203 0.11 -4.78 1.10
N MET A 204 -0.47 -5.71 0.34
CA MET A 204 -1.58 -6.54 0.80
C MET A 204 -1.14 -7.51 1.89
N GLY A 205 0.03 -8.14 1.75
CA GLY A 205 0.61 -9.01 2.76
C GLY A 205 0.90 -8.25 4.06
N PHE A 206 1.58 -7.10 3.96
CA PHE A 206 1.85 -6.23 5.10
C PHE A 206 0.56 -5.70 5.74
N GLY A 207 -0.41 -5.28 4.94
CA GLY A 207 -1.72 -4.85 5.41
C GLY A 207 -2.46 -5.94 6.19
N LEU A 208 -2.41 -7.18 5.70
CA LEU A 208 -3.03 -8.34 6.36
C LEU A 208 -2.34 -8.64 7.69
N VAL A 209 -1.03 -8.89 7.68
CA VAL A 209 -0.24 -9.25 8.87
C VAL A 209 -0.28 -8.13 9.91
N GLY A 210 -0.09 -6.88 9.48
CA GLY A 210 -0.13 -5.72 10.35
C GLY A 210 -1.50 -5.53 11.01
N THR A 211 -2.59 -5.59 10.24
CA THR A 211 -3.94 -5.40 10.81
C THR A 211 -4.32 -6.51 11.79
N VAL A 212 -4.03 -7.77 11.45
CA VAL A 212 -4.26 -8.93 12.34
C VAL A 212 -3.43 -8.77 13.63
N GLY A 213 -2.14 -8.44 13.51
CA GLY A 213 -1.25 -8.24 14.65
C GLY A 213 -1.70 -7.09 15.56
N TYR A 214 -2.04 -5.93 14.99
CA TYR A 214 -2.53 -4.78 15.77
C TYR A 214 -3.87 -5.05 16.45
N ASN A 215 -4.79 -5.74 15.77
CA ASN A 215 -6.07 -6.15 16.37
C ASN A 215 -5.87 -7.14 17.52
N PHE A 216 -5.03 -8.15 17.31
CA PHE A 216 -4.70 -9.13 18.34
C PHE A 216 -4.12 -8.44 19.59
N VAL A 217 -3.11 -7.57 19.43
CA VAL A 217 -2.50 -6.84 20.55
C VAL A 217 -3.54 -5.96 21.24
N THR A 218 -4.37 -5.24 20.48
CA THR A 218 -5.41 -4.37 21.04
C THR A 218 -6.41 -5.15 21.89
N LEU A 219 -6.91 -6.28 21.40
CA LEU A 219 -7.96 -7.06 22.06
C LEU A 219 -7.43 -7.92 23.21
N LYS A 220 -6.26 -8.53 23.04
CA LYS A 220 -5.77 -9.58 23.94
C LYS A 220 -4.78 -9.06 24.99
N MET A 221 -4.00 -8.01 24.66
CA MET A 221 -2.96 -7.47 25.54
C MET A 221 -3.40 -6.24 26.33
N HIS A 222 -4.71 -6.00 26.42
CA HIS A 222 -5.26 -4.93 27.26
C HIS A 222 -4.94 -5.20 28.74
N GLY A 223 -4.24 -4.26 29.39
CA GLY A 223 -3.80 -4.37 30.78
C GLY A 223 -2.40 -4.95 30.97
N LEU A 224 -1.83 -5.63 29.98
CA LEU A 224 -0.43 -6.08 30.01
C LEU A 224 0.53 -5.02 29.49
N ILE A 225 0.13 -4.30 28.45
CA ILE A 225 0.95 -3.23 27.88
C ILE A 225 0.66 -1.93 28.64
N PRO A 226 1.68 -1.25 29.18
CA PRO A 226 1.48 -0.01 29.90
C PRO A 226 1.00 1.11 28.98
N MET A 227 0.12 1.95 29.50
CA MET A 227 -0.22 3.24 28.87
C MET A 227 1.01 4.16 28.92
N PRO A 228 1.36 4.90 27.86
CA PRO A 228 0.55 5.19 26.66
C PRO A 228 0.85 4.29 25.45
N LEU A 229 1.78 3.34 25.54
CA LEU A 229 2.14 2.47 24.40
C LEU A 229 0.93 1.69 23.88
N TYR A 230 0.03 1.27 24.76
CA TYR A 230 -1.18 0.56 24.36
C TYR A 230 -2.01 1.34 23.33
N LEU A 231 -2.08 2.67 23.39
CA LEU A 231 -2.88 3.50 22.46
C LEU A 231 -2.33 3.52 21.02
N VAL A 232 -1.06 3.16 20.84
CA VAL A 232 -0.41 3.04 19.53
C VAL A 232 -1.09 1.92 18.73
N PHE A 233 -1.34 0.75 19.33
CA PHE A 233 -1.91 -0.40 18.60
C PHE A 233 -3.31 -0.18 17.99
N PRO A 234 -4.35 0.29 18.73
CA PRO A 234 -5.66 0.54 18.16
C PRO A 234 -5.64 1.67 17.13
N SER A 235 -4.83 2.72 17.35
CA SER A 235 -4.70 3.82 16.37
C SER A 235 -4.07 3.35 15.06
N CYS A 236 -3.01 2.52 15.13
CA CYS A 236 -2.43 1.86 13.97
C CYS A 236 -3.43 0.96 13.24
N SER A 237 -4.23 0.18 13.97
CA SER A 237 -5.24 -0.69 13.35
C SER A 237 -6.28 0.12 12.56
N ILE A 238 -6.83 1.18 13.17
CA ILE A 238 -7.80 2.07 12.50
C ILE A 238 -7.18 2.71 11.26
N LEU A 239 -5.94 3.19 11.36
CA LEU A 239 -5.22 3.80 10.24
C LEU A 239 -5.00 2.81 9.10
N MET A 240 -4.51 1.61 9.39
CA MET A 240 -4.30 0.55 8.40
C MET A 240 -5.60 0.16 7.71
N GLN A 241 -6.68 -0.01 8.48
CA GLN A 241 -8.00 -0.33 7.93
C GLN A 241 -8.57 0.81 7.07
N GLY A 242 -8.31 2.06 7.44
CA GLY A 242 -8.61 3.25 6.62
C GLY A 242 -7.87 3.23 5.29
N LEU A 243 -6.57 2.95 5.29
CA LEU A 243 -5.77 2.84 4.07
C LEU A 243 -6.26 1.72 3.14
N ILE A 244 -6.57 0.54 3.70
CA ILE A 244 -7.15 -0.59 2.97
C ILE A 244 -8.48 -0.19 2.32
N ASN A 245 -9.34 0.51 3.06
CA ASN A 245 -10.62 1.00 2.56
C ASN A 245 -10.51 2.02 1.42
N ILE A 246 -9.38 2.74 1.31
CA ILE A 246 -9.14 3.72 0.25
C ILE A 246 -8.50 3.05 -0.97
N LEU A 247 -7.43 2.27 -0.76
CA LEU A 247 -6.59 1.76 -1.84
C LEU A 247 -7.23 0.59 -2.59
N ILE A 248 -7.87 -0.34 -1.89
CA ILE A 248 -8.48 -1.51 -2.54
C ILE A 248 -9.59 -1.07 -3.51
N PRO A 249 -10.57 -0.23 -3.13
CA PRO A 249 -11.58 0.24 -4.07
C PRO A 249 -11.01 1.03 -5.23
N LEU A 250 -9.95 1.82 -5.00
CA LEU A 250 -9.27 2.54 -6.07
C LEU A 250 -8.68 1.57 -7.11
N ALA A 251 -8.00 0.52 -6.67
CA ALA A 251 -7.48 -0.52 -7.56
C ALA A 251 -8.60 -1.29 -8.28
N ILE A 252 -9.70 -1.61 -7.59
CA ILE A 252 -10.88 -2.29 -8.20
C ILE A 252 -11.50 -1.41 -9.28
N SER A 253 -11.63 -0.09 -9.03
CA SER A 253 -12.26 0.82 -9.98
C SER A 253 -11.53 0.89 -11.31
N VAL A 254 -10.21 0.62 -11.36
CA VAL A 254 -9.47 0.59 -12.62
C VAL A 254 -9.97 -0.55 -13.51
N TYR A 255 -10.18 -1.73 -12.92
CA TYR A 255 -10.69 -2.89 -13.62
C TYR A 255 -12.15 -2.70 -14.04
N GLU A 256 -13.00 -2.24 -13.12
CA GLU A 256 -14.43 -2.02 -13.38
C GLU A 256 -14.65 -0.92 -14.43
N ASP A 257 -14.00 0.25 -14.29
CA ASP A 257 -14.12 1.35 -15.26
C ASP A 257 -13.55 0.90 -16.62
N SER A 258 -12.45 0.16 -16.67
CA SER A 258 -11.88 -0.33 -17.94
C SER A 258 -12.82 -1.32 -18.64
N ALA A 259 -13.41 -2.25 -17.90
CA ALA A 259 -14.38 -3.20 -18.44
C ALA A 259 -15.65 -2.48 -18.92
N GLU A 260 -16.14 -1.48 -18.18
CA GLU A 260 -17.29 -0.67 -18.57
C GLU A 260 -17.01 0.10 -19.87
N VAL A 261 -15.82 0.67 -20.02
CA VAL A 261 -15.41 1.37 -21.25
C VAL A 261 -15.43 0.42 -22.45
N LEU A 262 -14.88 -0.80 -22.31
CA LEU A 262 -14.92 -1.79 -23.38
C LEU A 262 -16.34 -2.24 -23.72
N ASN A 263 -17.22 -2.41 -22.71
CA ASN A 263 -18.63 -2.73 -22.95
C ASN A 263 -19.35 -1.61 -23.71
N LYS A 264 -19.08 -0.34 -23.38
CA LYS A 264 -19.58 0.82 -24.15
C LYS A 264 -19.06 0.78 -25.59
N TRP A 265 -17.81 0.41 -25.79
CA TRP A 265 -17.21 0.30 -27.13
C TRP A 265 -17.89 -0.78 -27.97
N VAL A 266 -18.18 -1.95 -27.38
CA VAL A 266 -18.95 -3.02 -28.02
C VAL A 266 -20.35 -2.53 -28.41
N TYR A 267 -21.04 -1.84 -27.50
CA TYR A 267 -22.36 -1.27 -27.76
C TYR A 267 -22.37 -0.28 -28.93
N TRP A 268 -21.44 0.69 -28.94
CA TRP A 268 -21.33 1.68 -30.03
C TRP A 268 -20.85 1.07 -31.35
N SER A 269 -20.05 0.01 -31.30
CA SER A 269 -19.69 -0.76 -32.49
C SER A 269 -20.94 -1.36 -33.11
N HIS A 270 -21.81 -2.03 -32.33
CA HIS A 270 -23.05 -2.63 -32.86
C HIS A 270 -23.99 -1.59 -33.49
N LYS A 271 -24.03 -0.36 -32.97
CA LYS A 271 -24.83 0.73 -33.57
C LYS A 271 -24.28 1.28 -34.88
N ALA A 272 -23.00 1.04 -35.20
CA ALA A 272 -22.36 1.61 -36.39
C ALA A 272 -22.83 0.97 -37.72
N GLY A 273 -23.71 -0.04 -37.66
CA GLY A 273 -24.29 -0.71 -38.82
C GLY A 273 -23.50 -1.93 -39.31
N GLU A 274 -24.09 -2.65 -40.26
CA GLU A 274 -23.49 -3.85 -40.87
C GLU A 274 -22.56 -3.46 -42.01
N GLY A 275 -21.32 -3.95 -41.98
CA GLY A 275 -20.32 -3.71 -43.03
C GLY A 275 -18.94 -4.29 -42.70
N GLY A 276 -18.05 -4.35 -43.69
CA GLY A 276 -16.71 -4.91 -43.50
C GLY A 276 -15.89 -4.21 -42.40
N TYR A 277 -16.11 -2.91 -42.21
CA TYR A 277 -15.48 -2.14 -41.14
C TYR A 277 -15.99 -2.55 -39.74
N HIS A 278 -17.27 -2.86 -39.59
CA HIS A 278 -17.85 -3.35 -38.33
C HIS A 278 -17.19 -4.66 -37.90
N ALA A 279 -17.04 -5.61 -38.83
CA ALA A 279 -16.38 -6.89 -38.56
C ALA A 279 -14.92 -6.70 -38.09
N LEU A 280 -14.19 -5.75 -38.70
CA LEU A 280 -12.82 -5.41 -38.29
C LEU A 280 -12.78 -4.78 -36.90
N CYS A 281 -13.71 -3.85 -36.61
CA CYS A 281 -13.81 -3.22 -35.30
C CYS A 281 -14.11 -4.26 -34.20
N GLN A 282 -15.07 -5.16 -34.45
CA GLN A 282 -15.43 -6.22 -33.51
C GLN A 282 -14.26 -7.19 -33.26
N ARG A 283 -13.49 -7.56 -34.29
CA ARG A 283 -12.28 -8.37 -34.13
C ARG A 283 -11.25 -7.68 -33.22
N ARG A 284 -11.03 -6.38 -33.42
CA ARG A 284 -10.13 -5.59 -32.55
C ARG A 284 -10.66 -5.49 -31.12
N LEU A 285 -11.96 -5.24 -30.94
CA LEU A 285 -12.59 -5.18 -29.61
C LEU A 285 -12.51 -6.49 -28.84
N ARG A 286 -12.65 -7.63 -29.53
CA ARG A 286 -12.47 -8.96 -28.92
C ARG A 286 -11.02 -9.23 -28.49
N SER A 287 -10.04 -8.59 -29.15
CA SER A 287 -8.63 -8.73 -28.78
C SER A 287 -8.20 -7.81 -27.64
N THR A 288 -8.88 -6.67 -27.47
CA THR A 288 -8.61 -5.73 -26.37
C THR A 288 -9.10 -6.30 -25.05
N ARG A 289 -8.22 -6.32 -24.06
CA ARG A 289 -8.52 -6.81 -22.71
C ARG A 289 -8.70 -5.62 -21.76
N PRO A 290 -9.59 -5.72 -20.75
CA PRO A 290 -9.67 -4.71 -19.71
C PRO A 290 -8.32 -4.63 -18.98
N HIS A 291 -7.94 -3.42 -18.60
CA HIS A 291 -6.76 -3.20 -17.76
C HIS A 291 -7.07 -3.69 -16.36
N TRP A 292 -6.10 -4.36 -15.74
CA TRP A 292 -6.26 -4.93 -14.41
C TRP A 292 -4.99 -4.71 -13.59
N PHE A 293 -5.18 -4.65 -12.29
CA PHE A 293 -4.11 -4.65 -11.31
C PHE A 293 -4.11 -5.99 -10.58
N GLY A 294 -2.93 -6.59 -10.46
CA GLY A 294 -2.76 -7.86 -9.78
C GLY A 294 -1.84 -7.72 -8.58
N ALA A 295 -1.84 -8.75 -7.74
CA ALA A 295 -0.78 -9.02 -6.79
C ALA A 295 0.03 -10.20 -7.33
N GLY A 296 1.34 -10.07 -7.36
CA GLY A 296 2.26 -11.06 -7.93
C GLY A 296 3.66 -10.91 -7.37
N VAL A 297 4.54 -11.86 -7.69
CA VAL A 297 5.98 -11.76 -7.38
C VAL A 297 6.74 -11.98 -8.68
N GLY A 298 7.46 -10.95 -9.12
CA GLY A 298 8.17 -10.97 -10.40
C GLY A 298 7.20 -11.06 -11.59
N GLN A 299 7.35 -12.08 -12.42
CA GLN A 299 6.51 -12.29 -13.61
C GLN A 299 5.22 -13.09 -13.32
N TYR A 300 5.09 -13.67 -12.12
CA TYR A 300 3.95 -14.50 -11.76
C TYR A 300 2.87 -13.66 -11.09
N THR A 301 1.69 -13.60 -11.71
CA THR A 301 0.50 -12.98 -11.12
C THR A 301 -0.22 -14.01 -10.25
N LEU A 302 -0.28 -13.78 -8.94
CA LEU A 302 -0.96 -14.68 -8.00
C LEU A 302 -2.48 -14.51 -8.06
N PHE A 303 -2.95 -13.27 -8.03
CA PHE A 303 -4.38 -12.96 -8.17
C PHE A 303 -4.63 -11.59 -8.75
N VAL A 304 -5.78 -11.44 -9.42
CA VAL A 304 -6.27 -10.17 -9.96
C VAL A 304 -7.17 -9.50 -8.92
N ILE A 305 -6.97 -8.21 -8.69
CA ILE A 305 -7.82 -7.44 -7.77
C ILE A 305 -9.18 -7.20 -8.44
N LYS A 306 -10.20 -7.83 -7.88
CA LYS A 306 -11.61 -7.72 -8.29
C LYS A 306 -12.47 -7.30 -7.10
N LYS A 307 -13.74 -7.02 -7.35
CA LYS A 307 -14.72 -6.73 -6.29
C LYS A 307 -14.79 -7.81 -5.21
N SER A 308 -14.66 -9.09 -5.60
CA SER A 308 -14.61 -10.22 -4.67
C SER A 308 -13.38 -10.18 -3.75
N THR A 309 -12.23 -9.68 -4.24
CA THR A 309 -10.99 -9.58 -3.48
C THR A 309 -11.16 -8.72 -2.23
N LYS A 310 -11.96 -7.65 -2.29
CA LYS A 310 -12.27 -6.81 -1.12
C LYS A 310 -12.89 -7.64 0.00
N VAL A 311 -13.94 -8.40 -0.31
CA VAL A 311 -14.66 -9.22 0.67
C VAL A 311 -13.76 -10.31 1.22
N THR A 312 -13.04 -11.03 0.34
CA THR A 312 -12.10 -12.08 0.75
C THR A 312 -11.01 -11.53 1.66
N PHE A 313 -10.49 -10.33 1.39
CA PHE A 313 -9.46 -9.70 2.21
C PHE A 313 -9.96 -9.35 3.62
N TYR A 314 -11.15 -8.77 3.75
CA TYR A 314 -11.75 -8.51 5.07
C TYR A 314 -12.06 -9.79 5.84
N MET A 315 -12.57 -10.82 5.16
CA MET A 315 -12.83 -12.11 5.78
C MET A 315 -11.53 -12.77 6.25
N ALA A 316 -10.44 -12.64 5.50
CA ALA A 316 -9.13 -13.14 5.92
C ALA A 316 -8.61 -12.41 7.16
N ILE A 317 -8.70 -11.07 7.22
CA ILE A 317 -8.32 -10.29 8.41
C ILE A 317 -9.12 -10.77 9.63
N LEU A 318 -10.44 -10.93 9.49
CA LEU A 318 -11.32 -11.33 10.59
C LEU A 318 -11.00 -12.76 11.05
N SER A 319 -10.94 -13.72 10.12
CA SER A 319 -10.67 -15.13 10.42
C SER A 319 -9.33 -15.29 11.14
N TYR A 320 -8.25 -14.73 10.59
CA TYR A 320 -6.93 -14.84 11.21
C TYR A 320 -6.83 -14.10 12.54
N THR A 321 -7.60 -13.02 12.74
CA THR A 321 -7.69 -12.36 14.05
C THR A 321 -8.36 -13.29 15.07
N ILE A 322 -9.48 -13.94 14.72
CA ILE A 322 -10.16 -14.91 15.60
C ILE A 322 -9.23 -16.09 15.91
N ASP A 323 -8.61 -16.67 14.89
CA ASP A 323 -7.70 -17.81 15.06
C ASP A 323 -6.53 -17.43 15.98
N SER A 324 -5.96 -16.23 15.82
CA SER A 324 -4.88 -15.73 16.68
C SER A 324 -5.34 -15.51 18.13
N LEU A 325 -6.57 -15.02 18.34
CA LEU A 325 -7.16 -14.82 19.67
C LEU A 325 -7.43 -16.14 20.42
N LEU A 326 -7.80 -17.19 19.68
CA LEU A 326 -8.07 -18.53 20.19
C LEU A 326 -6.80 -19.35 20.41
N ALA A 327 -5.80 -19.21 19.54
CA ALA A 327 -4.58 -20.02 19.59
C ALA A 327 -3.64 -19.64 20.76
N ILE A 328 -3.65 -18.39 21.21
CA ILE A 328 -2.71 -17.88 22.23
C ILE A 328 -3.44 -17.66 23.56
N ASP A 329 -3.12 -18.47 24.56
CA ASP A 329 -3.55 -18.22 25.95
C ASP A 329 -2.58 -17.25 26.64
N VAL A 330 -3.12 -16.20 27.24
CA VAL A 330 -2.35 -15.13 27.88
C VAL A 330 -2.04 -15.42 29.34
N LYS A 331 -2.65 -16.45 29.95
CA LYS A 331 -2.41 -16.82 31.35
C LYS A 331 -0.93 -17.11 31.66
N GLY A 332 -0.12 -17.46 30.66
CA GLY A 332 1.33 -17.66 30.82
C GLY A 332 2.17 -16.37 30.92
N PHE A 333 1.60 -15.19 30.68
CA PHE A 333 2.34 -13.92 30.63
C PHE A 333 2.23 -13.07 31.90
N THR A 334 1.37 -13.43 32.85
CA THR A 334 1.32 -12.78 34.16
C THR A 334 2.44 -13.35 35.04
N VAL A 335 3.57 -12.64 35.10
CA VAL A 335 4.65 -12.87 36.07
C VAL A 335 4.54 -11.87 37.21
#